data_AF-A0A951PKZ9-F1
#
_entry.id   AF-A0A951PKZ9-F1
#
_cell.length_a   1.000
_cell.length_b   1.000
_cell.length_c   1.000
_cell.angle_alpha   90.00
_cell.angle_beta   90.00
_cell.angle_gamma   90.00
#
_symmetry.space_group_name_H-M   'P 1'
#
loop_
_entity.id
_entity.type
_entity.pdbx_description
1 polymer ?
#
loop_
_entity_poly.entity_id
_entity_poly.type
_entity_poly.pdbx_seq_one_letter_code
_entity_poly.pdbx_strand_id
1 'polypeptide(L)'
;MSSLIRQAKRLLLSTVIVSVGWTLPVQAQLSDAQVGALVEALRLAAPQTGIENDGLYSDWQIKPENIPRWSRQCTGKELTPTQFQDSPATARSILVCVMRNVFREQYGASNNNESLAVQRTASWWMTGDATRYNSTPTTSYTQKVLNFYQQQRNNRQSQQPATPQQPATQATASQPQPASQPATPQQPATQPTASQSQPASQTTQSTARSSSSPEISDAQVGRLVEALRLAAPQTGVENDGLYSEWQVKAENIPRWSKQCTDKELTPTQFQDSPVTARTILVCVMRDVLREQYSASNNNETLAVQRAASWWMTGNPGQYNSGSTATYTQRVLDLYQRSELKFFSHI
;
A
#
# COMPACT_ATOMS: atom_id res chain seq x y z
N MET A 1 -66.26 -56.77 -42.34
CA MET A 1 -66.54 -57.48 -41.07
C MET A 1 -65.31 -57.40 -40.18
N SER A 2 -65.50 -57.27 -38.86
CA SER A 2 -64.52 -57.50 -37.76
C SER A 2 -63.10 -56.93 -37.94
N SER A 3 -62.77 -55.78 -37.33
CA SER A 3 -62.34 -55.64 -35.91
C SER A 3 -60.91 -56.14 -35.63
N LEU A 4 -60.04 -55.23 -35.19
CA LEU A 4 -59.36 -55.38 -33.88
C LEU A 4 -58.70 -54.07 -33.41
N ILE A 5 -59.06 -53.68 -32.19
CA ILE A 5 -58.63 -52.47 -31.48
C ILE A 5 -57.24 -52.68 -30.86
N ARG A 6 -56.35 -51.67 -30.87
CA ARG A 6 -55.21 -51.61 -29.94
C ARG A 6 -55.10 -50.26 -29.23
N GLN A 7 -54.95 -50.40 -27.92
CA GLN A 7 -55.07 -49.40 -26.87
C GLN A 7 -54.06 -48.25 -26.99
N ALA A 8 -54.52 -47.03 -26.69
CA ALA A 8 -53.64 -45.91 -26.36
C ALA A 8 -53.13 -46.06 -24.91
N LYS A 9 -51.81 -45.86 -24.70
CA LYS A 9 -51.24 -45.55 -23.38
C LYS A 9 -50.70 -44.12 -23.39
N ARG A 10 -51.28 -43.28 -22.53
CA ARG A 10 -50.79 -41.94 -22.23
C ARG A 10 -49.46 -42.04 -21.50
N LEU A 11 -48.46 -41.28 -21.94
CA LEU A 11 -47.27 -40.94 -21.16
C LEU A 11 -47.14 -39.42 -21.16
N LEU A 12 -47.66 -38.79 -20.10
CA LEU A 12 -47.41 -37.38 -19.80
C LEU A 12 -46.09 -37.31 -19.03
N LEU A 13 -45.01 -36.91 -19.69
CA LEU A 13 -43.72 -36.65 -19.06
C LEU A 13 -43.72 -35.21 -18.52
N SER A 14 -44.06 -35.08 -17.23
CA SER A 14 -43.92 -33.81 -16.51
C SER A 14 -42.45 -33.48 -16.27
N THR A 15 -41.90 -32.52 -17.03
CA THR A 15 -40.56 -31.98 -16.79
C THR A 15 -40.57 -31.00 -15.61
N VAL A 16 -40.00 -31.44 -14.48
CA VAL A 16 -39.70 -30.57 -13.34
C VAL A 16 -38.42 -29.78 -13.64
N ILE A 17 -38.57 -28.48 -13.90
CA ILE A 17 -37.42 -27.57 -14.06
C ILE A 17 -36.90 -27.22 -12.66
N VAL A 18 -35.87 -27.93 -12.20
CA VAL A 18 -35.13 -27.56 -10.98
C VAL A 18 -34.27 -26.34 -11.29
N SER A 19 -34.83 -25.16 -11.01
CA SER A 19 -34.13 -23.88 -11.16
C SER A 19 -33.11 -23.73 -10.02
N VAL A 20 -31.88 -24.22 -10.22
CA VAL A 20 -30.76 -23.96 -9.30
C VAL A 20 -30.39 -22.49 -9.40
N GLY A 21 -30.98 -21.68 -8.52
CA GLY A 21 -30.70 -20.25 -8.41
C GLY A 21 -29.26 -20.02 -7.96
N TRP A 22 -28.40 -19.62 -8.90
CA TRP A 22 -27.02 -19.22 -8.60
C TRP A 22 -27.04 -17.86 -7.90
N THR A 23 -27.12 -17.86 -6.57
CA THR A 23 -26.96 -16.65 -5.76
C THR A 23 -25.49 -16.22 -5.79
N LEU A 24 -25.12 -15.45 -6.81
CA LEU A 24 -23.82 -14.77 -6.83
C LEU A 24 -23.71 -13.90 -5.56
N PRO A 25 -22.62 -13.98 -4.79
CA PRO A 25 -22.44 -13.15 -3.63
C PRO A 25 -22.31 -11.69 -4.08
N VAL A 26 -23.31 -10.88 -3.73
CA VAL A 26 -23.23 -9.42 -3.88
C VAL A 26 -22.12 -8.94 -2.94
N GLN A 27 -20.93 -8.72 -3.51
CA GLN A 27 -19.85 -8.05 -2.80
C GLN A 27 -20.36 -6.66 -2.41
N ALA A 28 -20.38 -6.38 -1.11
CA ALA A 28 -20.87 -5.11 -0.58
C ALA A 28 -20.00 -3.96 -1.12
N GLN A 29 -20.51 -3.24 -2.11
CA GLN A 29 -19.80 -2.12 -2.72
C GLN A 29 -19.80 -0.95 -1.74
N LEU A 30 -18.61 -0.42 -1.45
CA LEU A 30 -18.47 0.82 -0.68
C LEU A 30 -19.19 1.96 -1.40
N SER A 31 -20.11 2.61 -0.71
CA SER A 31 -20.85 3.77 -1.22
C SER A 31 -19.97 5.02 -1.27
N ASP A 32 -20.29 5.94 -2.18
CA ASP A 32 -19.63 7.25 -2.25
C ASP A 32 -19.81 8.07 -0.96
N ALA A 33 -20.88 7.82 -0.20
CA ALA A 33 -21.07 8.40 1.13
C ALA A 33 -20.02 7.92 2.14
N GLN A 34 -19.62 6.65 2.10
CA GLN A 34 -18.54 6.11 2.94
C GLN A 34 -17.19 6.68 2.51
N VAL A 35 -16.86 6.70 1.22
CA VAL A 35 -15.60 7.31 0.73
C VAL A 35 -15.53 8.80 1.09
N GLY A 36 -16.62 9.54 0.91
CA GLY A 36 -16.70 10.96 1.26
C GLY A 36 -16.58 11.25 2.75
N ALA A 37 -17.08 10.35 3.62
CA ALA A 37 -16.90 10.42 5.07
C ALA A 37 -15.46 10.10 5.49
N LEU A 38 -14.78 9.16 4.83
CA LEU A 38 -13.37 8.86 5.06
C LEU A 38 -12.47 10.03 4.69
N VAL A 39 -12.71 10.66 3.53
CA VAL A 39 -11.96 11.85 3.10
C VAL A 39 -12.17 13.00 4.09
N GLU A 40 -13.37 13.19 4.64
CA GLU A 40 -13.59 14.19 5.70
C GLU A 40 -12.86 13.84 7.00
N ALA A 41 -12.87 12.57 7.39
CA ALA A 41 -12.18 12.11 8.60
C ALA A 41 -10.66 12.29 8.51
N LEU A 42 -10.06 12.08 7.34
CA LEU A 42 -8.65 12.37 7.08
C LEU A 42 -8.34 13.86 7.23
N ARG A 43 -9.22 14.75 6.73
CA ARG A 43 -9.12 16.21 6.89
C ARG A 43 -9.13 16.64 8.36
N LEU A 44 -10.11 16.14 9.12
CA LEU A 44 -10.26 16.47 10.54
C LEU A 44 -9.15 15.86 11.41
N ALA A 45 -8.60 14.71 11.01
CA ALA A 45 -7.47 14.10 11.68
C ALA A 45 -6.13 14.76 11.38
N ALA A 46 -6.01 15.49 10.27
CA ALA A 46 -4.78 16.09 9.78
C ALA A 46 -4.05 16.88 10.89
N PRO A 47 -2.71 16.73 11.02
CA PRO A 47 -1.95 17.50 11.98
C PRO A 47 -2.12 19.00 11.74
N GLN A 48 -2.39 19.75 12.81
CA GLN A 48 -2.28 21.20 12.79
C GLN A 48 -0.83 21.52 13.17
N THR A 49 0.04 21.62 12.16
CA THR A 49 1.48 21.85 12.37
C THR A 49 1.77 23.23 12.95
N GLY A 50 0.91 24.21 12.66
CA GLY A 50 1.09 25.61 13.07
C GLY A 50 2.29 26.29 12.41
N ILE A 51 2.90 25.63 11.41
CA ILE A 51 4.08 26.09 10.68
C ILE A 51 3.61 26.53 9.29
N GLU A 52 3.84 27.79 8.97
CA GLU A 52 3.62 28.29 7.62
C GLU A 52 4.65 27.63 6.68
N ASN A 53 4.17 27.05 5.56
CA ASN A 53 5.01 26.34 4.59
C ASN A 53 5.74 25.09 5.14
N ASP A 54 5.05 24.27 5.93
CA ASP A 54 5.53 22.95 6.41
C ASP A 54 5.79 21.88 5.32
N GLY A 55 5.63 22.24 4.05
CA GLY A 55 5.78 21.35 2.90
C GLY A 55 4.55 20.49 2.61
N LEU A 56 3.41 20.74 3.25
CA LEU A 56 2.15 20.03 3.05
C LEU A 56 1.06 20.99 2.55
N TYR A 57 0.21 20.50 1.64
CA TYR A 57 -0.74 21.34 0.90
C TYR A 57 -2.20 20.97 1.20
N SER A 58 -3.06 22.00 1.23
CA SER A 58 -4.49 21.93 1.58
C SER A 58 -4.80 21.43 3.00
N ASP A 59 -6.07 21.55 3.42
CA ASP A 59 -6.61 21.01 4.68
C ASP A 59 -6.27 19.52 4.93
N TRP A 60 -5.98 18.76 3.89
CA TRP A 60 -5.66 17.33 3.98
C TRP A 60 -4.18 17.03 4.21
N GLN A 61 -3.31 18.06 4.22
CA GLN A 61 -1.88 17.94 4.49
C GLN A 61 -1.20 16.98 3.50
N ILE A 62 -1.39 17.24 2.21
CA ILE A 62 -0.88 16.40 1.11
C ILE A 62 0.56 16.78 0.78
N LYS A 63 1.44 15.79 0.71
CA LYS A 63 2.81 16.02 0.20
C LYS A 63 2.80 16.37 -1.29
N PRO A 64 3.56 17.39 -1.75
CA PRO A 64 3.50 17.92 -3.10
C PRO A 64 3.71 16.88 -4.19
N GLU A 65 4.57 15.88 -3.96
CA GLU A 65 4.88 14.81 -4.93
C GLU A 65 3.67 13.92 -5.29
N ASN A 66 2.64 13.86 -4.45
CA ASN A 66 1.43 13.09 -4.75
C ASN A 66 0.45 13.85 -5.66
N ILE A 67 0.49 15.19 -5.65
CA ILE A 67 -0.56 16.04 -6.22
C ILE A 67 -0.65 15.91 -7.76
N PRO A 68 0.44 16.02 -8.54
CA PRO A 68 0.37 15.85 -10.00
C PRO A 68 -0.16 14.48 -10.39
N ARG A 69 0.38 13.41 -9.80
CA ARG A 69 -0.02 12.02 -10.10
C ARG A 69 -1.50 11.77 -9.81
N TRP A 70 -1.99 12.18 -8.64
CA TRP A 70 -3.39 11.97 -8.24
C TRP A 70 -4.36 12.83 -9.06
N SER A 71 -4.01 14.09 -9.32
CA SER A 71 -4.82 14.96 -10.18
C SER A 71 -4.90 14.42 -11.62
N ARG A 72 -3.78 13.98 -12.21
CA ARG A 72 -3.76 13.37 -13.55
C ARG A 72 -4.63 12.12 -13.61
N GLN A 73 -4.48 11.22 -12.63
CA GLN A 73 -5.26 9.98 -12.55
C GLN A 73 -6.78 10.24 -12.44
N CYS A 74 -7.18 11.29 -11.72
CA CYS A 74 -8.59 11.54 -11.38
C CYS A 74 -9.29 12.56 -12.28
N THR A 75 -8.55 13.39 -13.02
CA THR A 75 -9.09 14.51 -13.82
C THR A 75 -8.54 14.59 -15.24
N GLY A 76 -7.54 13.77 -15.58
CA GLY A 76 -6.79 13.85 -16.85
C GLY A 76 -5.78 15.01 -16.91
N LYS A 77 -5.66 15.84 -15.86
CA LYS A 77 -4.76 17.00 -15.81
C LYS A 77 -3.90 16.97 -14.55
N GLU A 78 -2.63 17.33 -14.68
CA GLU A 78 -1.78 17.60 -13.52
C GLU A 78 -2.08 18.98 -12.95
N LEU A 79 -2.27 19.03 -11.64
CA LEU A 79 -2.27 20.24 -10.86
C LEU A 79 -0.90 20.40 -10.18
N THR A 80 -0.43 21.64 -10.13
CA THR A 80 0.62 22.04 -9.19
C THR A 80 0.11 22.00 -7.74
N PRO A 81 1.00 21.91 -6.74
CA PRO A 81 0.60 21.98 -5.33
C PRO A 81 -0.23 23.22 -4.98
N THR A 82 0.14 24.39 -5.54
CA THR A 82 -0.61 25.65 -5.39
C THR A 82 -2.02 25.56 -5.99
N GLN A 83 -2.16 25.12 -7.25
CA GLN A 83 -3.50 24.95 -7.87
C GLN A 83 -4.41 23.96 -7.15
N PHE A 84 -3.83 22.95 -6.48
CA PHE A 84 -4.57 22.00 -5.65
C PHE A 84 -5.02 22.64 -4.34
N GLN A 85 -4.14 23.39 -3.68
CA GLN A 85 -4.45 24.13 -2.45
C GLN A 85 -5.50 25.23 -2.66
N ASP A 86 -5.36 26.01 -3.74
CA ASP A 86 -6.26 27.12 -4.08
C ASP A 86 -7.68 26.66 -4.48
N SER A 87 -7.90 25.35 -4.67
CA SER A 87 -9.18 24.78 -5.09
C SER A 87 -9.63 23.63 -4.17
N PRO A 88 -10.08 23.90 -2.93
CA PRO A 88 -10.47 22.86 -1.96
C PRO A 88 -11.55 21.88 -2.48
N ALA A 89 -12.46 22.34 -3.33
CA ALA A 89 -13.46 21.48 -3.97
C ALA A 89 -12.82 20.48 -4.95
N THR A 90 -11.83 20.92 -5.74
CA THR A 90 -11.07 20.09 -6.66
C THR A 90 -10.17 19.11 -5.91
N ALA A 91 -9.48 19.59 -4.87
CA ALA A 91 -8.71 18.75 -3.96
C ALA A 91 -9.58 17.62 -3.37
N ARG A 92 -10.74 17.96 -2.80
CA ARG A 92 -11.69 16.96 -2.27
C ARG A 92 -12.11 15.93 -3.33
N SER A 93 -12.41 16.37 -4.55
CA SER A 93 -12.83 15.48 -5.64
C SER A 93 -11.74 14.47 -6.01
N ILE A 94 -10.50 14.94 -6.16
CA ILE A 94 -9.32 14.10 -6.41
C ILE A 94 -9.12 13.10 -5.26
N LEU A 95 -9.19 13.56 -4.01
CA LEU A 95 -8.99 12.68 -2.85
C LEU A 95 -10.10 11.64 -2.71
N VAL A 96 -11.36 11.96 -3.02
CA VAL A 96 -12.46 10.97 -3.11
C VAL A 96 -12.16 9.94 -4.19
N CYS A 97 -11.67 10.35 -5.36
CA CYS A 97 -11.27 9.43 -6.42
C CYS A 97 -10.14 8.47 -6.00
N VAL A 98 -9.06 8.97 -5.40
CA VAL A 98 -7.93 8.15 -4.92
C VAL A 98 -8.38 7.22 -3.80
N MET A 99 -9.05 7.76 -2.77
CA MET A 99 -9.48 7.00 -1.59
C MET A 99 -10.54 5.95 -1.90
N ARG A 100 -11.36 6.11 -2.96
CA ARG A 100 -12.30 5.06 -3.39
C ARG A 100 -11.59 3.74 -3.71
N ASN A 101 -10.40 3.80 -4.31
CA ASN A 101 -9.64 2.60 -4.67
C ASN A 101 -8.91 2.02 -3.46
N VAL A 102 -8.18 2.86 -2.71
CA VAL A 102 -7.43 2.42 -1.50
C VAL A 102 -8.39 1.83 -0.46
N PHE A 103 -9.51 2.49 -0.18
CA PHE A 103 -10.47 2.03 0.81
C PHE A 103 -11.16 0.73 0.39
N ARG A 104 -11.47 0.54 -0.91
CA ARG A 104 -12.02 -0.72 -1.44
C ARG A 104 -11.05 -1.89 -1.23
N GLU A 105 -9.77 -1.68 -1.54
CA GLU A 105 -8.72 -2.68 -1.33
C GLU A 105 -8.59 -3.02 0.17
N GLN A 106 -8.50 -2.02 1.04
CA GLN A 106 -8.38 -2.25 2.48
C GLN A 106 -9.66 -2.83 3.10
N TYR A 107 -10.84 -2.61 2.52
CA TYR A 107 -12.09 -3.23 2.94
C TYR A 107 -12.08 -4.74 2.67
N GLY A 108 -11.65 -5.15 1.47
CA GLY A 108 -11.41 -6.56 1.15
C GLY A 108 -10.35 -7.20 2.07
N ALA A 109 -9.20 -6.53 2.24
CA ALA A 109 -8.13 -6.98 3.13
C ALA A 109 -8.51 -6.98 4.64
N SER A 110 -9.63 -6.38 5.01
CA SER A 110 -10.18 -6.36 6.38
C SER A 110 -11.31 -7.40 6.59
N ASN A 111 -11.51 -8.33 5.66
CA ASN A 111 -12.66 -9.24 5.66
C ASN A 111 -14.00 -8.48 5.77
N ASN A 112 -14.13 -7.36 5.05
CA ASN A 112 -15.28 -6.44 5.07
C ASN A 112 -15.54 -5.72 6.41
N ASN A 113 -14.59 -5.73 7.36
CA ASN A 113 -14.69 -4.90 8.57
C ASN A 113 -14.41 -3.42 8.24
N GLU A 114 -15.47 -2.60 8.22
CA GLU A 114 -15.40 -1.17 7.88
C GLU A 114 -14.46 -0.38 8.80
N SER A 115 -14.48 -0.64 10.11
CA SER A 115 -13.65 0.11 11.07
C SER A 115 -12.16 -0.21 10.91
N LEU A 116 -11.82 -1.49 10.71
CA LEU A 116 -10.45 -1.92 10.43
C LEU A 116 -9.97 -1.36 9.08
N ALA A 117 -10.83 -1.36 8.06
CA ALA A 117 -10.52 -0.83 6.73
C ALA A 117 -10.23 0.69 6.76
N VAL A 118 -10.95 1.45 7.60
CA VAL A 118 -10.68 2.87 7.85
C VAL A 118 -9.31 3.06 8.51
N GLN A 119 -9.00 2.30 9.56
CA GLN A 119 -7.69 2.39 10.24
C GLN A 119 -6.54 2.01 9.30
N ARG A 120 -6.69 0.96 8.49
CA ARG A 120 -5.71 0.55 7.47
C ARG A 120 -5.52 1.60 6.38
N THR A 121 -6.61 2.23 5.92
CA THR A 121 -6.53 3.31 4.92
C THR A 121 -5.86 4.56 5.51
N ALA A 122 -6.12 4.89 6.78
CA ALA A 122 -5.41 5.95 7.49
C ALA A 122 -3.92 5.64 7.70
N SER A 123 -3.55 4.37 7.93
CA SER A 123 -2.15 3.94 8.00
C SER A 123 -1.44 4.10 6.67
N TRP A 124 -2.09 3.69 5.57
CA TRP A 124 -1.60 3.90 4.21
C TRP A 124 -1.43 5.38 3.90
N TRP A 125 -2.40 6.21 4.29
CA TRP A 125 -2.34 7.67 4.11
C TRP A 125 -1.13 8.30 4.81
N MET A 126 -0.90 7.94 6.07
CA MET A 126 0.18 8.50 6.89
C MET A 126 1.57 7.96 6.50
N THR A 127 1.67 6.69 6.10
CA THR A 127 2.97 5.98 6.02
C THR A 127 3.27 5.30 4.68
N GLY A 128 2.30 5.21 3.77
CA GLY A 128 2.34 4.36 2.59
C GLY A 128 2.05 2.88 2.86
N ASP A 129 1.98 2.46 4.13
CA ASP A 129 1.77 1.06 4.53
C ASP A 129 0.45 0.89 5.32
N ALA A 130 -0.48 0.14 4.74
CA ALA A 130 -1.78 -0.14 5.35
C ALA A 130 -1.70 -1.08 6.57
N THR A 131 -0.63 -1.87 6.71
CA THR A 131 -0.50 -2.90 7.75
C THR A 131 -0.05 -2.34 9.09
N ARG A 132 0.57 -1.16 9.12
CA ARG A 132 1.09 -0.49 10.33
C ARG A 132 0.02 0.19 11.19
N TYR A 133 -1.26 -0.05 10.94
CA TYR A 133 -2.38 0.70 11.52
C TYR A 133 -2.49 0.63 13.05
N ASN A 134 -1.95 -0.43 13.65
CA ASN A 134 -1.90 -0.68 15.09
C ASN A 134 -0.47 -0.53 15.68
N SER A 135 0.50 -0.07 14.87
CA SER A 135 1.89 0.10 15.27
C SER A 135 2.17 1.54 15.70
N THR A 136 2.95 1.74 16.76
CA THR A 136 3.49 3.05 17.14
C THR A 136 4.44 3.57 16.03
N PRO A 137 4.42 4.87 15.66
CA PRO A 137 3.56 5.95 16.17
C PRO A 137 2.18 6.06 15.48
N THR A 138 1.91 5.26 14.45
CA THR A 138 0.73 5.34 13.57
C THR A 138 -0.62 5.14 14.28
N THR A 139 -0.69 4.32 15.34
CA THR A 139 -1.95 3.96 16.04
C THR A 139 -2.77 5.15 16.53
N SER A 140 -2.12 6.22 17.00
CA SER A 140 -2.83 7.40 17.50
C SER A 140 -3.55 8.16 16.38
N TYR A 141 -2.92 8.26 15.21
CA TYR A 141 -3.49 8.88 14.02
C TYR A 141 -4.64 8.04 13.45
N THR A 142 -4.46 6.72 13.31
CA THR A 142 -5.49 5.84 12.74
C THR A 142 -6.74 5.78 13.62
N GLN A 143 -6.59 5.80 14.94
CA GLN A 143 -7.72 5.90 15.86
C GLN A 143 -8.42 7.27 15.76
N LYS A 144 -7.67 8.38 15.63
CA LYS A 144 -8.24 9.73 15.41
C LYS A 144 -9.09 9.77 14.13
N VAL A 145 -8.61 9.20 13.02
CA VAL A 145 -9.36 9.08 11.76
C VAL A 145 -10.62 8.22 11.96
N LEU A 146 -10.52 7.06 12.61
CA LEU A 146 -11.68 6.20 12.86
C LEU A 146 -12.78 6.91 13.67
N ASN A 147 -12.40 7.66 14.71
CA ASN A 147 -13.34 8.40 15.54
C ASN A 147 -14.09 9.47 14.71
N PHE A 148 -13.40 10.26 13.89
CA PHE A 148 -14.06 11.22 13.01
C PHE A 148 -14.92 10.55 11.94
N TYR A 149 -14.47 9.42 11.40
CA TYR A 149 -15.26 8.66 10.42
C TYR A 149 -16.61 8.23 10.99
N GLN A 150 -16.62 7.67 12.20
CA GLN A 150 -17.84 7.25 12.88
C GLN A 150 -18.77 8.45 13.15
N GLN A 151 -18.24 9.61 13.57
CA GLN A 151 -19.03 10.84 13.71
C GLN A 151 -19.68 11.26 12.39
N GLN A 152 -18.95 11.24 11.27
CA GLN A 152 -19.48 11.57 9.94
C GLN A 152 -20.57 10.59 9.48
N ARG A 153 -20.42 9.29 9.79
CA ARG A 153 -21.43 8.25 9.49
C ARG A 153 -22.71 8.48 10.30
N ASN A 154 -22.60 8.72 11.60
CA ASN A 154 -23.73 8.95 12.49
C ASN A 154 -24.50 10.23 12.11
N ASN A 155 -23.78 11.35 11.89
CA ASN A 155 -24.39 12.63 11.53
C ASN A 155 -25.21 12.55 10.23
N ARG A 156 -24.76 11.76 9.24
CA ARG A 156 -25.51 11.55 7.99
C ARG A 156 -26.74 10.66 8.16
N GLN A 157 -26.69 9.66 9.05
CA GLN A 157 -27.87 8.86 9.38
C GLN A 157 -28.95 9.71 10.05
N SER A 158 -28.57 10.69 10.89
CA SER A 158 -29.50 11.65 11.49
C SER A 158 -30.06 12.72 10.52
N GLN A 159 -29.47 12.87 9.33
CA GLN A 159 -29.86 13.87 8.32
C GLN A 159 -30.62 13.25 7.12
N GLN A 160 -30.81 11.93 7.11
CA GLN A 160 -31.58 11.26 6.07
C GLN A 160 -33.08 11.51 6.33
N PRO A 161 -33.84 12.08 5.37
CA PRO A 161 -35.27 12.37 5.57
C PRO A 161 -36.04 11.08 5.90
N ALA A 162 -36.89 11.15 6.92
CA ALA A 162 -37.80 10.06 7.25
C ALA A 162 -38.82 9.89 6.12
N THR A 163 -38.65 8.85 5.30
CA THR A 163 -39.66 8.46 4.30
C THR A 163 -40.99 8.15 5.02
N PRO A 164 -42.15 8.63 4.54
CA PRO A 164 -43.42 8.38 5.21
C PRO A 164 -43.75 6.88 5.26
N GLN A 165 -43.69 6.27 6.44
CA GLN A 165 -44.21 4.93 6.66
C GLN A 165 -45.74 5.00 6.77
N GLN A 166 -46.43 4.51 5.75
CA GLN A 166 -47.86 4.18 5.83
C GLN A 166 -48.04 2.96 6.78
N PRO A 167 -49.13 2.85 7.56
CA PRO A 167 -49.07 2.20 8.87
C PRO A 167 -48.79 0.69 8.86
N ALA A 168 -47.88 0.26 9.75
CA ALA A 168 -47.82 -1.13 10.18
C ALA A 168 -49.00 -1.43 11.12
N THR A 169 -49.72 -2.52 10.84
CA THR A 169 -50.71 -3.08 11.75
C THR A 169 -50.06 -3.55 13.06
N GLN A 170 -50.71 -3.23 14.18
CA GLN A 170 -50.24 -3.61 15.52
C GLN A 170 -50.30 -5.13 15.72
N ALA A 171 -49.20 -5.70 16.22
CA ALA A 171 -49.19 -7.00 16.88
C ALA A 171 -48.35 -6.87 18.17
N THR A 172 -49.05 -6.63 19.28
CA THR A 172 -48.44 -6.41 20.60
C THR A 172 -48.14 -7.74 21.28
N ALA A 173 -46.90 -7.96 21.69
CA ALA A 173 -46.54 -9.00 22.66
C ALA A 173 -45.32 -8.56 23.49
N SER A 174 -45.58 -7.97 24.67
CA SER A 174 -44.60 -7.76 25.75
C SER A 174 -44.12 -9.13 26.28
N GLN A 175 -42.92 -9.36 26.80
CA GLN A 175 -42.30 -8.92 28.08
C GLN A 175 -41.10 -9.90 28.35
N PRO A 176 -40.30 -9.81 29.44
CA PRO A 176 -39.50 -8.71 30.00
C PRO A 176 -37.98 -9.05 30.11
N GLN A 177 -37.17 -8.07 30.59
CA GLN A 177 -35.80 -8.29 31.10
C GLN A 177 -35.76 -9.13 32.40
N PRO A 178 -34.55 -9.55 32.82
CA PRO A 178 -34.07 -9.11 34.14
C PRO A 178 -32.63 -8.58 34.16
N ALA A 179 -32.27 -8.03 35.32
CA ALA A 179 -30.92 -7.65 35.76
C ALA A 179 -30.83 -7.91 37.30
N SER A 180 -29.74 -7.74 38.05
CA SER A 180 -28.54 -6.90 37.90
C SER A 180 -27.38 -7.44 38.77
N GLN A 181 -26.13 -7.06 38.44
CA GLN A 181 -25.04 -6.77 39.43
C GLN A 181 -24.49 -7.94 40.31
N PRO A 182 -23.44 -7.76 41.15
CA PRO A 182 -22.29 -6.82 41.09
C PRO A 182 -20.89 -7.43 41.47
N ALA A 183 -19.85 -6.61 41.27
CA ALA A 183 -18.64 -6.38 42.11
C ALA A 183 -17.55 -7.46 42.44
N THR A 184 -16.31 -7.01 42.18
CA THR A 184 -14.94 -7.32 42.69
C THR A 184 -14.78 -7.51 44.22
N PRO A 185 -13.69 -8.16 44.75
CA PRO A 185 -12.34 -7.54 44.75
C PRO A 185 -11.03 -8.39 44.85
N GLN A 186 -9.93 -7.65 44.62
CA GLN A 186 -8.59 -7.73 45.25
C GLN A 186 -7.39 -8.51 44.66
N GLN A 187 -6.23 -7.85 44.87
CA GLN A 187 -4.83 -8.08 44.47
C GLN A 187 -4.07 -8.77 45.63
N PRO A 188 -2.85 -9.36 45.44
CA PRO A 188 -1.57 -8.61 45.32
C PRO A 188 -0.64 -9.18 44.20
N ALA A 189 0.14 -8.38 43.45
CA ALA A 189 1.33 -7.57 43.82
C ALA A 189 2.63 -8.38 44.04
N THR A 190 3.59 -8.21 43.11
CA THR A 190 5.05 -8.26 43.36
C THR A 190 5.81 -7.59 42.21
N GLN A 191 6.73 -6.69 42.56
CA GLN A 191 7.86 -6.18 41.77
C GLN A 191 9.12 -6.33 42.65
N PRO A 192 10.30 -5.79 42.28
CA PRO A 192 11.18 -6.23 41.20
C PRO A 192 12.52 -6.72 41.79
N THR A 193 13.46 -7.19 40.95
CA THR A 193 14.87 -7.33 41.37
C THR A 193 15.80 -6.84 40.27
N ALA A 194 16.85 -6.11 40.68
CA ALA A 194 17.76 -5.37 39.82
C ALA A 194 19.12 -6.08 39.65
N SER A 195 20.09 -5.38 39.05
CA SER A 195 21.53 -5.70 38.93
C SER A 195 21.90 -6.68 37.80
N GLN A 196 23.05 -6.56 37.11
CA GLN A 196 24.20 -5.66 37.34
C GLN A 196 25.00 -5.37 36.04
N SER A 197 25.90 -4.39 36.10
CA SER A 197 26.72 -3.90 34.98
C SER A 197 28.11 -4.54 34.92
N GLN A 198 28.64 -4.75 33.69
CA GLN A 198 30.06 -4.59 33.26
C GLN A 198 31.19 -5.39 34.00
N PRO A 199 32.37 -5.67 33.39
CA PRO A 199 33.20 -4.74 32.61
C PRO A 199 33.87 -5.28 31.34
N ALA A 200 34.65 -4.41 30.69
CA ALA A 200 35.46 -4.70 29.50
C ALA A 200 36.89 -5.16 29.86
N SER A 201 37.57 -5.81 28.91
CA SER A 201 39.03 -5.74 28.75
C SER A 201 39.48 -6.06 27.33
N GLN A 202 40.45 -5.29 26.84
CA GLN A 202 41.29 -5.57 25.67
C GLN A 202 42.33 -6.65 26.09
N THR A 203 43.20 -7.29 25.29
CA THR A 203 43.79 -7.00 23.97
C THR A 203 44.50 -8.28 23.48
N THR A 204 44.68 -8.50 22.17
CA THR A 204 45.95 -9.01 21.60
C THR A 204 45.99 -8.82 20.08
N GLN A 205 47.18 -8.64 19.52
CA GLN A 205 47.40 -8.14 18.16
C GLN A 205 47.68 -9.23 17.12
N SER A 206 47.39 -8.86 15.86
CA SER A 206 48.11 -9.25 14.64
C SER A 206 48.25 -10.74 14.28
N THR A 207 47.49 -11.12 13.26
CA THR A 207 48.09 -11.83 12.12
C THR A 207 47.53 -11.25 10.83
N ALA A 208 48.40 -10.77 9.94
CA ALA A 208 47.98 -10.16 8.69
C ALA A 208 47.42 -11.22 7.72
N ARG A 209 46.11 -11.22 7.54
CA ARG A 209 45.45 -11.73 6.34
C ARG A 209 44.48 -10.68 5.85
N SER A 210 44.63 -10.28 4.59
CA SER A 210 43.71 -9.36 3.91
C SER A 210 42.40 -10.09 3.63
N SER A 211 41.52 -10.13 4.64
CA SER A 211 40.14 -10.59 4.53
C SER A 211 39.24 -9.43 4.95
N SER A 212 38.95 -8.55 4.00
CA SER A 212 37.96 -7.48 4.15
C SER A 212 36.59 -8.07 4.49
N SER A 213 35.90 -7.45 5.44
CA SER A 213 34.55 -7.77 5.90
C SER A 213 33.50 -7.74 4.77
N PRO A 214 32.28 -8.31 4.99
CA PRO A 214 31.34 -8.64 3.91
C PRO A 214 30.56 -7.42 3.43
N GLU A 215 31.24 -6.43 2.86
CA GLU A 215 30.59 -5.25 2.30
C GLU A 215 30.12 -5.48 0.85
N ILE A 216 28.97 -4.91 0.52
CA ILE A 216 28.47 -4.83 -0.85
C ILE A 216 29.45 -4.00 -1.70
N SER A 217 30.07 -4.69 -2.67
CA SER A 217 31.01 -4.15 -3.64
C SER A 217 30.30 -3.39 -4.77
N ASP A 218 31.03 -2.47 -5.41
CA ASP A 218 30.53 -1.74 -6.58
C ASP A 218 30.20 -2.64 -7.77
N ALA A 219 30.85 -3.81 -7.87
CA ALA A 219 30.51 -4.84 -8.85
C ALA A 219 29.11 -5.43 -8.59
N GLN A 220 28.78 -5.75 -7.34
CA GLN A 220 27.44 -6.22 -6.95
C GLN A 220 26.38 -5.15 -7.22
N VAL A 221 26.63 -3.87 -6.86
CA VAL A 221 25.70 -2.77 -7.19
C VAL A 221 25.51 -2.63 -8.71
N GLY A 222 26.59 -2.70 -9.48
CA GLY A 222 26.55 -2.63 -10.94
C GLY A 222 25.74 -3.76 -11.59
N ARG A 223 25.86 -4.99 -11.07
CA ARG A 223 25.04 -6.15 -11.48
C ARG A 223 23.56 -5.95 -11.16
N LEU A 224 23.23 -5.39 -10.00
CA LEU A 224 21.84 -5.12 -9.62
C LEU A 224 21.20 -4.07 -10.55
N VAL A 225 21.89 -2.97 -10.83
CA VAL A 225 21.40 -1.93 -11.75
C VAL A 225 21.17 -2.48 -13.16
N GLU A 226 22.02 -3.38 -13.65
CA GLU A 226 21.82 -4.04 -14.95
C GLU A 226 20.68 -5.06 -14.92
N ALA A 227 20.52 -5.82 -13.82
CA ALA A 227 19.43 -6.76 -13.65
C ALA A 227 18.05 -6.06 -13.61
N LEU A 228 17.96 -4.89 -12.95
CA LEU A 228 16.75 -4.05 -12.94
C LEU A 228 16.38 -3.57 -14.35
N ARG A 229 17.37 -3.15 -15.15
CA ARG A 229 17.23 -2.77 -16.57
C ARG A 229 16.64 -3.89 -17.42
N LEU A 230 17.20 -5.09 -17.30
CA LEU A 230 16.79 -6.28 -18.04
C LEU A 230 15.46 -6.88 -17.54
N ALA A 231 15.06 -6.56 -16.31
CA ALA A 231 13.77 -6.92 -15.74
C ALA A 231 12.65 -5.93 -16.07
N ALA A 232 12.98 -4.70 -16.48
CA ALA A 232 12.02 -3.63 -16.79
C ALA A 232 10.95 -4.10 -17.81
N PRO A 233 9.67 -4.17 -17.42
CA PRO A 233 8.61 -4.63 -18.30
C PRO A 233 8.38 -3.61 -19.42
N GLN A 234 8.72 -3.97 -20.65
CA GLN A 234 8.48 -3.13 -21.83
C GLN A 234 6.98 -2.86 -21.95
N THR A 235 6.55 -1.66 -21.57
CA THR A 235 5.15 -1.26 -21.47
C THR A 235 4.52 -1.12 -22.85
N GLY A 236 5.29 -0.67 -23.85
CA GLY A 236 4.80 -0.41 -25.21
C GLY A 236 3.77 0.71 -25.29
N VAL A 237 3.61 1.48 -24.21
CA VAL A 237 2.67 2.61 -24.11
C VAL A 237 3.48 3.90 -24.21
N GLU A 238 3.18 4.72 -25.22
CA GLU A 238 3.72 6.07 -25.29
C GLU A 238 3.27 6.88 -24.06
N ASN A 239 4.22 7.54 -23.38
CA ASN A 239 3.98 8.38 -22.20
C ASN A 239 3.45 7.63 -20.95
N ASP A 240 3.95 6.43 -20.67
CA ASP A 240 3.71 5.73 -19.39
C ASP A 240 4.25 6.46 -18.13
N GLY A 241 5.04 7.52 -18.33
CA GLY A 241 5.63 8.34 -17.26
C GLY A 241 6.94 7.78 -16.70
N LEU A 242 7.49 6.74 -17.34
CA LEU A 242 8.73 6.07 -16.97
C LEU A 242 9.84 6.46 -17.94
N TYR A 243 11.00 6.82 -17.42
CA TYR A 243 12.11 7.41 -18.17
C TYR A 243 13.32 6.49 -18.18
N SER A 244 14.05 6.51 -19.30
CA SER A 244 15.17 5.62 -19.62
C SER A 244 14.81 4.12 -19.66
N GLU A 245 15.77 3.31 -20.10
CA GLU A 245 15.71 1.84 -20.11
C GLU A 245 15.57 1.19 -18.71
N TRP A 246 15.76 1.95 -17.64
CA TRP A 246 15.49 1.50 -16.26
C TRP A 246 14.05 1.75 -15.79
N GLN A 247 13.22 2.46 -16.57
CA GLN A 247 11.85 2.81 -16.23
C GLN A 247 11.72 3.57 -14.90
N VAL A 248 12.51 4.63 -14.76
CA VAL A 248 12.51 5.49 -13.58
C VAL A 248 11.33 6.46 -13.64
N LYS A 249 10.52 6.52 -12.59
CA LYS A 249 9.44 7.51 -12.48
C LYS A 249 10.00 8.93 -12.42
N ALA A 250 9.40 9.85 -13.18
CA ALA A 250 9.84 11.24 -13.31
C ALA A 250 10.19 11.92 -11.97
N GLU A 251 9.37 11.74 -10.94
CA GLU A 251 9.50 12.38 -9.63
C GLU A 251 10.76 11.99 -8.84
N ASN A 252 11.36 10.84 -9.14
CA ASN A 252 12.61 10.42 -8.49
C ASN A 252 13.85 11.07 -9.09
N ILE A 253 13.78 11.52 -10.35
CA ILE A 253 14.96 11.92 -11.13
C ILE A 253 15.64 13.17 -10.56
N PRO A 254 14.94 14.29 -10.25
CA PRO A 254 15.58 15.48 -9.67
C PRO A 254 16.26 15.19 -8.33
N ARG A 255 15.59 14.51 -7.40
CA ARG A 255 16.18 14.22 -6.07
C ARG A 255 17.38 13.28 -6.14
N TRP A 256 17.31 12.23 -6.97
CA TRP A 256 18.40 11.25 -7.11
C TRP A 256 19.60 11.85 -7.82
N SER A 257 19.39 12.61 -8.89
CA SER A 257 20.46 13.33 -9.57
C SER A 257 21.11 14.36 -8.64
N LYS A 258 20.32 15.11 -7.86
CA LYS A 258 20.85 16.07 -6.88
C LYS A 258 21.69 15.39 -5.80
N GLN A 259 21.19 14.30 -5.21
CA GLN A 259 21.91 13.52 -4.20
C GLN A 259 23.24 12.94 -4.72
N CYS A 260 23.27 12.51 -5.98
CA CYS A 260 24.40 11.74 -6.54
C CYS A 260 25.38 12.55 -7.40
N THR A 261 25.01 13.77 -7.82
CA THR A 261 25.80 14.59 -8.76
C THR A 261 25.80 16.09 -8.45
N ASP A 262 25.20 16.49 -7.32
CA ASP A 262 24.95 17.89 -6.91
C ASP A 262 24.11 18.73 -7.88
N LYS A 263 23.51 18.10 -8.91
CA LYS A 263 22.67 18.76 -9.93
C LYS A 263 21.33 18.06 -10.07
N GLU A 264 20.25 18.83 -10.06
CA GLU A 264 18.93 18.33 -10.45
C GLU A 264 18.87 18.18 -11.98
N LEU A 265 18.56 16.98 -12.46
CA LEU A 265 18.25 16.71 -13.85
C LEU A 265 16.74 16.69 -14.05
N THR A 266 16.29 17.17 -15.21
CA THR A 266 14.93 16.89 -15.68
C THR A 266 14.80 15.43 -16.13
N PRO A 267 13.58 14.87 -16.17
CA PRO A 267 13.36 13.53 -16.70
C PRO A 267 13.91 13.31 -18.12
N THR A 268 13.79 14.32 -18.99
CA THR A 268 14.37 14.34 -20.35
C THR A 268 15.90 14.31 -20.30
N GLN A 269 16.56 15.17 -19.52
CA GLN A 269 18.03 15.18 -19.39
C GLN A 269 18.59 13.86 -18.86
N PHE A 270 17.84 13.17 -18.00
CA PHE A 270 18.19 11.84 -17.50
C PHE A 270 18.02 10.76 -18.58
N GLN A 271 16.93 10.80 -19.35
CA GLN A 271 16.69 9.88 -20.46
C GLN A 271 17.71 10.05 -21.60
N ASP A 272 18.08 11.28 -21.93
CA ASP A 272 19.01 11.63 -23.01
C ASP A 272 20.47 11.25 -22.72
N SER A 273 20.81 10.95 -21.45
CA SER A 273 22.15 10.48 -21.06
C SER A 273 22.09 9.16 -20.28
N PRO A 274 22.03 8.00 -20.96
CA PRO A 274 22.06 6.68 -20.32
C PRO A 274 23.27 6.46 -19.41
N VAL A 275 24.43 7.07 -19.72
CA VAL A 275 25.64 7.00 -18.90
C VAL A 275 25.46 7.76 -17.57
N THR A 276 24.88 8.96 -17.62
CA THR A 276 24.57 9.74 -16.41
C THR A 276 23.46 9.07 -15.60
N ALA A 277 22.41 8.57 -16.27
CA ALA A 277 21.34 7.80 -15.63
C ALA A 277 21.91 6.59 -14.87
N ARG A 278 22.70 5.73 -15.53
CA ARG A 278 23.35 4.59 -14.89
C ARG A 278 24.22 5.00 -13.70
N THR A 279 24.93 6.12 -13.78
CA THR A 279 25.79 6.63 -12.70
C THR A 279 24.95 7.00 -11.46
N ILE A 280 23.84 7.72 -11.66
CA ILE A 280 22.89 8.06 -10.59
C ILE A 280 22.27 6.80 -9.99
N LEU A 281 21.87 5.84 -10.82
CA LEU A 281 21.25 4.60 -10.34
C LEU A 281 22.22 3.70 -9.57
N VAL A 282 23.50 3.63 -9.96
CA VAL A 282 24.53 2.95 -9.17
C VAL A 282 24.73 3.65 -7.82
N CYS A 283 24.71 4.97 -7.77
CA CYS A 283 24.76 5.70 -6.51
C CYS A 283 23.57 5.38 -5.60
N VAL A 284 22.33 5.52 -6.08
CA VAL A 284 21.11 5.25 -5.30
C VAL A 284 21.02 3.77 -4.86
N MET A 285 21.28 2.84 -5.78
CA MET A 285 21.16 1.41 -5.48
C MET A 285 22.29 0.88 -4.60
N ARG A 286 23.42 1.59 -4.46
CA ARG A 286 24.45 1.25 -3.48
C ARG A 286 23.91 1.36 -2.06
N ASP A 287 23.24 2.46 -1.75
CA ASP A 287 22.66 2.70 -0.42
C ASP A 287 21.54 1.70 -0.13
N VAL A 288 20.61 1.52 -1.07
CA VAL A 288 19.49 0.57 -0.97
C VAL A 288 20.00 -0.87 -0.77
N LEU A 289 20.96 -1.33 -1.57
CA LEU A 289 21.48 -2.70 -1.48
C LEU A 289 22.25 -2.93 -0.16
N ARG A 290 23.02 -1.93 0.33
CA ARG A 290 23.71 -2.01 1.62
C ARG A 290 22.73 -2.08 2.80
N GLU A 291 21.69 -1.27 2.79
CA GLU A 291 20.63 -1.30 3.80
C GLU A 291 19.93 -2.67 3.78
N GLN A 292 19.51 -3.14 2.60
CA GLN A 292 18.79 -4.42 2.50
C GLN A 292 19.70 -5.63 2.75
N TYR A 293 21.01 -5.55 2.51
CA TYR A 293 21.97 -6.60 2.89
C TYR A 293 22.06 -6.75 4.40
N SER A 294 22.21 -5.63 5.11
CA SER A 294 22.20 -5.58 6.57
C SER A 294 20.88 -6.09 7.14
N ALA A 295 19.74 -5.64 6.59
CA ALA A 295 18.40 -6.09 6.98
C ALA A 295 18.09 -7.55 6.61
N SER A 296 18.92 -8.19 5.79
CA SER A 296 18.80 -9.60 5.38
C SER A 296 19.74 -10.52 6.14
N ASN A 297 20.35 -10.07 7.25
CA ASN A 297 21.41 -10.80 7.97
C ASN A 297 22.56 -11.22 7.03
N ASN A 298 23.00 -10.32 6.16
CA ASN A 298 24.07 -10.52 5.17
C ASN A 298 23.75 -11.57 4.08
N ASN A 299 22.47 -11.89 3.86
CA ASN A 299 22.03 -12.72 2.74
C ASN A 299 21.87 -11.89 1.46
N GLU A 300 22.80 -12.01 0.52
CA GLU A 300 22.82 -11.26 -0.76
C GLU A 300 21.60 -11.55 -1.64
N THR A 301 21.21 -12.81 -1.77
CA THR A 301 20.04 -13.25 -2.56
C THR A 301 18.76 -12.56 -2.07
N LEU A 302 18.55 -12.55 -0.75
CA LEU A 302 17.40 -11.87 -0.13
C LEU A 302 17.52 -10.34 -0.26
N ALA A 303 18.73 -9.78 -0.11
CA ALA A 303 18.97 -8.35 -0.28
C ALA A 303 18.64 -7.86 -1.69
N VAL A 304 19.01 -8.62 -2.73
CA VAL A 304 18.69 -8.35 -4.13
C VAL A 304 17.18 -8.36 -4.38
N GLN A 305 16.46 -9.38 -3.89
CA GLN A 305 15.00 -9.43 -4.00
C GLN A 305 14.32 -8.26 -3.28
N ARG A 306 14.78 -7.90 -2.08
CA ARG A 306 14.27 -6.76 -1.31
C ARG A 306 14.57 -5.41 -1.99
N ALA A 307 15.76 -5.24 -2.56
CA ALA A 307 16.12 -4.05 -3.32
C ALA A 307 15.29 -3.92 -4.62
N ALA A 308 15.00 -5.04 -5.30
CA ALA A 308 14.07 -5.08 -6.44
C ALA A 308 12.62 -4.77 -6.03
N SER A 309 12.18 -5.22 -4.85
CA SER A 309 10.87 -4.88 -4.29
C SER A 309 10.76 -3.40 -3.98
N TRP A 310 11.81 -2.81 -3.40
CA TRP A 310 11.92 -1.37 -3.19
C TRP A 310 11.89 -0.59 -4.51
N TRP A 311 12.59 -1.07 -5.55
CA TRP A 311 12.57 -0.44 -6.88
C TRP A 311 11.16 -0.39 -7.48
N MET A 312 10.44 -1.51 -7.44
CA MET A 312 9.10 -1.62 -8.04
C MET A 312 8.01 -0.91 -7.23
N THR A 313 8.07 -1.00 -5.89
CA THR A 313 6.93 -0.65 -5.01
C THR A 313 7.24 0.46 -3.99
N GLY A 314 8.52 0.79 -3.77
CA GLY A 314 8.99 1.58 -2.63
C GLY A 314 9.10 0.81 -1.31
N ASN A 315 8.62 -0.44 -1.23
CA ASN A 315 8.64 -1.25 -0.01
C ASN A 315 9.49 -2.52 -0.21
N PRO A 316 10.63 -2.68 0.51
CA PRO A 316 11.48 -3.86 0.39
C PRO A 316 10.84 -5.14 0.98
N GLY A 317 9.86 -4.99 1.89
CA GLY A 317 9.17 -6.10 2.53
C GLY A 317 8.16 -6.84 1.65
N GLN A 318 7.80 -6.30 0.48
CA GLN A 318 6.85 -6.91 -0.47
C GLN A 318 7.51 -7.90 -1.44
N TYR A 319 8.78 -8.26 -1.22
CA TYR A 319 9.59 -8.99 -2.20
C TYR A 319 9.07 -10.38 -2.59
N ASN A 320 8.18 -10.96 -1.77
CA ASN A 320 7.58 -12.28 -1.97
C ASN A 320 6.06 -12.24 -2.08
N SER A 321 5.44 -11.06 -2.34
CA SER A 321 3.99 -10.92 -2.48
C SER A 321 3.53 -10.69 -3.92
N GLY A 322 2.41 -11.32 -4.30
CA GLY A 322 1.68 -11.05 -5.54
C GLY A 322 2.53 -10.99 -6.81
N SER A 323 2.31 -9.96 -7.63
CA SER A 323 3.10 -9.69 -8.84
C SER A 323 4.53 -9.21 -8.55
N THR A 324 4.78 -8.65 -7.36
CA THR A 324 6.12 -8.24 -6.92
C THR A 324 7.05 -9.45 -6.85
N ALA A 325 6.59 -10.59 -6.34
CA ALA A 325 7.38 -11.84 -6.26
C ALA A 325 7.91 -12.30 -7.63
N THR A 326 7.09 -12.21 -8.68
CA THR A 326 7.49 -12.56 -10.05
C THR A 326 8.57 -11.60 -10.58
N TYR A 327 8.44 -10.30 -10.29
CA TYR A 327 9.42 -9.30 -10.70
C TYR A 327 10.75 -9.45 -9.96
N THR A 328 10.73 -9.58 -8.63
CA THR A 328 11.93 -9.71 -7.79
C THR A 328 12.70 -11.00 -8.09
N GLN A 329 12.00 -12.11 -8.37
CA GLN A 329 12.64 -13.34 -8.82
C GLN A 329 13.31 -13.16 -10.18
N ARG A 330 12.65 -12.50 -11.15
CA ARG A 330 13.27 -12.21 -12.46
C ARG A 330 14.53 -11.34 -12.32
N VAL A 331 14.52 -10.34 -11.44
CA VAL A 331 15.72 -9.52 -11.15
C VAL A 331 16.83 -10.39 -10.55
N LEU A 332 16.50 -11.25 -9.58
CA LEU A 332 17.48 -12.16 -8.96
C LEU A 332 18.11 -13.13 -9.98
N ASP A 333 17.31 -13.73 -10.86
CA ASP A 333 17.80 -14.64 -11.89
C ASP A 333 18.76 -13.93 -12.85
N LEU A 334 18.46 -12.69 -13.24
CA LEU A 334 19.30 -11.85 -14.10
C LEU A 334 20.60 -11.43 -13.38
N TYR A 335 20.49 -11.10 -12.10
CA TYR A 335 21.62 -10.77 -11.23
C TYR A 335 22.64 -11.91 -11.17
N GLN A 336 22.20 -13.11 -10.81
CA GLN A 336 23.05 -14.31 -10.69
C GLN A 336 23.64 -14.72 -12.05
N ARG A 337 22.88 -14.63 -13.15
CA ARG A 337 23.39 -14.89 -14.51
C ARG A 337 24.51 -13.94 -14.93
N SER A 338 24.49 -12.69 -14.45
CA SER A 338 25.53 -11.72 -14.79
C SER A 338 26.87 -12.04 -14.11
N GLU A 339 26.85 -12.63 -12.91
CA GLU A 339 28.05 -13.11 -12.21
C GLU A 339 28.73 -14.25 -12.98
N LEU A 340 27.97 -15.25 -13.42
CA LEU A 340 28.49 -16.40 -14.21
C LEU A 340 29.19 -15.98 -15.51
N LYS A 341 28.74 -14.88 -16.15
CA LYS A 341 29.39 -14.37 -17.38
C LYS A 341 30.78 -13.79 -17.16
N PHE A 342 31.08 -13.24 -15.97
CA PHE A 342 32.42 -12.76 -15.65
C PHE A 342 33.40 -13.91 -15.36
N PHE A 343 32.90 -15.07 -14.91
CA PHE A 343 33.72 -16.28 -14.70
C PHE A 343 33.86 -17.17 -15.95
N SER A 344 33.13 -16.91 -17.04
CA SER A 344 33.22 -17.70 -18.29
C SER A 344 34.40 -17.29 -19.20
N HIS A 345 35.30 -16.43 -18.73
CA HIS A 345 36.43 -15.87 -19.48
C HIS A 345 37.76 -15.94 -18.71
N ILE A 346 37.88 -16.90 -17.78
CA ILE A 346 39.12 -17.24 -17.06
C ILE A 346 39.50 -18.68 -17.42
#